data_AF-A0A6A3M2Z8-F1
#
_entry.id   AF-A0A6A3M2Z8-F1
#
_cell.length_a   1.000
_cell.length_b   1.000
_cell.length_c   1.000
_cell.angle_alpha   90.00
_cell.angle_beta   90.00
_cell.angle_gamma   90.00
#
_symmetry.space_group_name_H-M   'P 1'
#
loop_
_entity.id
_entity.type
_entity.pdbx_description
1 polymer ?
#
loop_
_entity_poly.entity_id
_entity_poly.type
_entity_poly.pdbx_seq_one_letter_code
_entity_poly.pdbx_strand_id
1 'polypeptide(L)'
;MYIPPDMGDVYDFPEEEMVNQNIFDDHFCETLALECPFISHFVIQEMGEYFNREELKPIVTFTDRGLMALTKLKFLRSLQLRSINCTGKGVLEFLNAQSKEFTGNRTFEITVGGSPVDSRLTFYDVVKELLVQLAEASDLPCASRKFALRLENWSYNSRFSVDPAWSEAYFRDLNTLMNRVKDMYPSLRQHVVTMDRSGDSFSRIAEFGLYSVHMQREIYCCWEDWEEEGKNEGITIVDREDLLDDDRNIEDDVSGYEDENWYLDGDFYDGEGESDIDSEYFEDDSDFEM
;
A
#
# COMPACT_ATOMS: atom_id res chain seq x y z
N MET A 1 -7.05 -3.56 3.70
CA MET A 1 -7.57 -2.20 3.41
C MET A 1 -8.77 -1.99 4.33
N TYR A 2 -8.64 -1.14 5.34
CA TYR A 2 -9.81 -0.70 6.10
C TYR A 2 -10.55 0.30 5.21
N ILE A 3 -11.74 -0.06 4.74
CA ILE A 3 -12.65 0.87 4.08
C ILE A 3 -13.49 1.46 5.22
N PRO A 4 -13.33 2.74 5.57
CA PRO A 4 -14.16 3.36 6.58
C PRO A 4 -15.64 3.19 6.19
N PRO A 5 -16.54 2.84 7.13
CA PRO A 5 -17.93 2.52 6.83
C PRO A 5 -18.78 3.72 6.37
N ASP A 6 -18.17 4.88 6.13
CA ASP A 6 -18.84 6.11 5.70
C ASP A 6 -17.86 6.98 4.88
N MET A 7 -17.52 6.55 3.67
CA MET A 7 -16.67 7.30 2.73
C MET A 7 -17.51 8.23 1.82
N GLY A 8 -18.62 8.78 2.31
CA GLY A 8 -19.48 9.71 1.55
C GLY A 8 -20.05 9.12 0.25
N ASP A 9 -20.82 9.91 -0.48
CA ASP A 9 -21.22 9.56 -1.85
C ASP A 9 -20.01 9.79 -2.78
N VAL A 10 -19.90 9.03 -3.88
CA VAL A 10 -18.86 9.23 -4.92
C VAL A 10 -18.89 10.68 -5.44
N TYR A 11 -20.06 11.31 -5.42
CA TYR A 11 -20.27 12.70 -5.80
C TYR A 11 -19.73 13.73 -4.79
N ASP A 12 -19.34 13.32 -3.57
CA ASP A 12 -18.75 14.20 -2.57
C ASP A 12 -17.24 14.42 -2.79
N PHE A 13 -16.63 13.64 -3.69
CA PHE A 13 -15.20 13.75 -4.02
C PHE A 13 -14.99 14.51 -5.33
N PRO A 14 -13.97 15.38 -5.38
CA PRO A 14 -13.64 16.10 -6.61
C PRO A 14 -13.16 15.09 -7.66
N GLU A 15 -13.75 15.13 -8.87
CA GLU A 15 -13.35 14.27 -10.00
C GLU A 15 -11.88 14.50 -10.40
N GLU A 16 -11.41 15.75 -10.25
CA GLU A 16 -10.04 16.15 -10.54
C GLU A 16 -9.20 16.32 -9.25
N GLU A 17 -7.90 16.09 -9.37
CA GLU A 17 -6.95 16.27 -8.27
C GLU A 17 -6.84 17.75 -7.85
N MET A 18 -7.31 18.06 -6.64
CA MET A 18 -7.41 19.44 -6.13
C MET A 18 -6.06 20.05 -5.76
N VAL A 19 -5.04 19.22 -5.53
CA VAL A 19 -3.70 19.64 -5.12
C VAL A 19 -2.71 19.23 -6.20
N ASN A 20 -1.86 20.16 -6.64
CA ASN A 20 -0.73 19.79 -7.48
C ASN A 20 0.20 18.86 -6.70
N GLN A 21 0.12 17.56 -6.96
CA GLN A 21 0.89 16.51 -6.28
C GLN A 21 2.40 16.75 -6.30
N ASN A 22 2.92 17.49 -7.29
CA ASN A 22 4.34 17.82 -7.40
C ASN A 22 4.84 18.81 -6.34
N ILE A 23 3.97 19.28 -5.43
CA ILE A 23 4.44 19.96 -4.20
C ILE A 23 5.21 19.02 -3.28
N PHE A 24 4.98 17.71 -3.37
CA PHE A 24 5.66 16.67 -2.60
C PHE A 24 6.88 16.12 -3.35
N ASP A 25 7.66 17.01 -3.97
CA ASP A 25 8.82 16.64 -4.77
C ASP A 25 10.05 16.22 -3.94
N ASP A 26 11.17 15.95 -4.62
CA ASP A 26 12.46 15.69 -3.96
C ASP A 26 12.84 16.78 -2.95
N HIS A 27 12.58 18.06 -3.26
CA HIS A 27 12.97 19.18 -2.39
C HIS A 27 12.14 19.21 -1.11
N PHE A 28 10.85 18.88 -1.19
CA PHE A 28 10.00 18.66 -0.03
C PHE A 28 10.61 17.61 0.90
N CYS A 29 11.00 16.45 0.38
CA CYS A 29 11.57 15.39 1.22
C CYS A 29 12.99 15.70 1.74
N GLU A 30 13.80 16.44 0.99
CA GLU A 30 15.08 16.97 1.49
C GLU A 30 14.87 17.92 2.67
N THR A 31 13.90 18.82 2.56
CA THR A 31 13.55 19.80 3.59
C THR A 31 12.96 19.10 4.81
N LEU A 32 12.01 18.18 4.61
CA LEU A 32 11.42 17.36 5.66
C LEU A 32 12.50 16.60 6.46
N ALA A 33 13.43 15.98 5.76
CA ALA A 33 14.50 15.21 6.38
C ALA A 33 15.50 16.08 7.17
N LEU A 34 15.68 17.34 6.75
CA LEU A 34 16.54 18.31 7.43
C LEU A 34 15.88 18.87 8.69
N GLU A 35 14.63 19.32 8.56
CA GLU A 35 13.93 20.10 9.58
C GLU A 35 13.17 19.22 10.59
N CYS A 36 12.85 17.97 10.22
CA CYS A 36 12.05 17.06 11.05
C CYS A 36 12.75 15.70 11.30
N PRO A 37 13.94 15.68 11.93
CA PRO A 37 14.78 14.48 12.03
C PRO A 37 14.21 13.32 12.87
N PHE A 38 13.16 13.58 13.66
CA PHE A 38 12.53 12.60 14.54
C PHE A 38 11.28 11.94 13.95
N ILE A 39 10.94 12.22 12.70
CA ILE A 39 9.83 11.55 12.02
C ILE A 39 10.04 10.03 12.06
N SER A 40 9.01 9.34 12.53
CA SER A 40 8.97 7.88 12.61
C SER A 40 7.92 7.27 11.67
N HIS A 41 6.93 8.06 11.25
CA HIS A 41 5.85 7.65 10.36
C HIS A 41 5.65 8.77 9.34
N PHE A 42 5.71 8.45 8.06
CA PHE A 42 5.52 9.42 6.99
C PHE A 42 4.57 8.84 5.94
N VAL A 43 3.50 9.57 5.65
CA VAL A 43 2.44 9.14 4.74
C VAL A 43 2.17 10.25 3.74
N ILE A 44 2.17 9.91 2.45
CA ILE A 44 1.57 10.71 1.39
C ILE A 44 0.50 9.83 0.76
N GLN A 45 -0.77 10.19 0.93
CA GLN A 45 -1.90 9.44 0.39
C GLN A 45 -2.94 10.40 -0.18
N GLU A 46 -3.69 9.95 -1.19
CA GLU A 46 -4.88 10.64 -1.69
C GLU A 46 -6.12 10.05 -1.00
N MET A 47 -6.97 10.88 -0.39
CA MET A 47 -8.14 10.42 0.38
C MET A 47 -9.27 9.96 -0.55
N GLY A 48 -9.35 10.53 -1.76
CA GLY A 48 -10.27 10.11 -2.82
C GLY A 48 -9.68 9.05 -3.76
N GLU A 49 -8.61 8.37 -3.34
CA GLU A 49 -7.85 7.46 -4.20
C GLU A 49 -8.68 6.32 -4.76
N TYR A 50 -9.77 5.91 -4.11
CA TYR A 50 -10.70 4.90 -4.67
C TYR A 50 -11.53 5.43 -5.84
N PHE A 51 -11.94 6.69 -5.77
CA PHE A 51 -12.86 7.31 -6.72
C PHE A 51 -12.14 7.90 -7.93
N ASN A 52 -10.90 8.38 -7.75
CA ASN A 52 -10.14 9.07 -8.82
C ASN A 52 -9.05 8.19 -9.46
N ARG A 53 -9.15 6.86 -9.34
CA ARG A 53 -8.12 5.89 -9.79
C ARG A 53 -7.74 6.02 -11.25
N GLU A 54 -8.71 6.38 -12.07
CA GLU A 54 -8.54 6.53 -13.52
C GLU A 54 -7.82 7.83 -13.90
N GLU A 55 -7.67 8.79 -12.99
CA GLU A 55 -7.12 10.12 -13.29
C GLU A 55 -5.84 10.45 -12.53
N LEU A 56 -5.59 9.78 -11.40
CA LEU A 56 -4.42 10.05 -10.57
C LEU A 56 -3.11 9.69 -11.28
N LYS A 57 -2.18 10.62 -11.18
CA LYS A 57 -0.86 10.54 -11.81
C LYS A 57 0.21 10.26 -10.75
N PRO A 58 1.34 9.66 -11.13
CA PRO A 58 2.51 9.60 -10.26
C PRO A 58 3.02 11.00 -9.94
N ILE A 59 3.54 11.21 -8.74
CA ILE A 59 4.33 12.42 -8.42
C ILE A 59 5.64 12.34 -9.22
N VAL A 60 5.65 12.93 -10.42
CA VAL A 60 6.77 12.79 -11.37
C VAL A 60 8.07 13.42 -10.87
N THR A 61 7.95 14.41 -9.98
CA THR A 61 9.07 15.13 -9.36
C THR A 61 9.57 14.50 -8.05
N PHE A 62 8.91 13.45 -7.55
CA PHE A 62 9.40 12.64 -6.44
C PHE A 62 10.12 11.42 -7.00
N THR A 63 11.45 11.47 -6.96
CA THR A 63 12.33 10.51 -7.59
C THR A 63 13.13 9.71 -6.57
N ASP A 64 14.06 8.89 -7.04
CA ASP A 64 15.05 8.20 -6.20
C ASP A 64 15.78 9.17 -5.26
N ARG A 65 15.98 10.43 -5.68
CA ARG A 65 16.60 11.46 -4.85
C ARG A 65 15.74 11.79 -3.62
N GLY A 66 14.43 11.93 -3.79
CA GLY A 66 13.47 12.11 -2.69
C GLY A 66 13.46 10.91 -1.74
N LEU A 67 13.42 9.68 -2.27
CA LEU A 67 13.55 8.46 -1.46
C LEU A 67 14.86 8.46 -0.65
N MET A 68 15.97 8.79 -1.30
CA MET A 68 17.27 8.85 -0.63
C MET A 68 17.34 9.95 0.43
N ALA A 69 16.65 11.08 0.25
CA ALA A 69 16.55 12.10 1.28
C ALA A 69 15.88 11.57 2.57
N LEU A 70 14.83 10.77 2.43
CA LEU A 70 14.11 10.15 3.55
C LEU A 70 14.98 9.20 4.38
N THR A 71 16.07 8.66 3.84
CA THR A 71 17.01 7.79 4.59
C THR A 71 17.73 8.52 5.73
N LYS A 72 17.76 9.86 5.70
CA LYS A 72 18.32 10.70 6.78
C LYS A 72 17.43 10.70 8.02
N LEU A 73 16.15 10.31 7.91
CA LEU A 73 15.23 10.13 9.02
C LEU A 73 15.57 8.83 9.76
N LYS A 74 16.52 8.93 10.70
CA LYS A 74 17.12 7.76 11.37
C LYS A 74 16.11 6.85 12.08
N PHE A 75 15.01 7.42 12.52
CA PHE A 75 13.95 6.75 13.27
C PHE A 75 12.72 6.43 12.41
N LEU A 76 12.79 6.59 11.09
CA LEU A 76 11.70 6.21 10.18
C LEU A 76 11.42 4.72 10.33
N ARG A 77 10.19 4.42 10.75
CA ARG A 77 9.65 3.08 10.97
C ARG A 77 8.62 2.74 9.91
N SER A 78 7.72 3.68 9.60
CA SER A 78 6.69 3.49 8.58
C SER A 78 6.78 4.55 7.49
N LEU A 79 6.71 4.11 6.25
CA LEU A 79 6.60 4.94 5.06
C LEU A 79 5.43 4.42 4.24
N GLN A 80 4.49 5.28 3.87
CA GLN A 80 3.44 4.95 2.92
C GLN A 80 3.38 6.07 1.88
N LEU A 81 3.65 5.73 0.63
CA LEU A 81 3.67 6.67 -0.47
C LEU A 81 2.66 6.26 -1.53
N ARG A 82 1.83 7.21 -1.95
CA ARG A 82 1.09 7.12 -3.22
C ARG A 82 2.04 6.96 -4.40
N SER A 83 1.50 6.89 -5.61
CA SER A 83 2.32 6.69 -6.80
C SER A 83 3.42 7.75 -6.98
N ILE A 84 4.66 7.29 -7.14
CA ILE A 84 5.86 8.10 -7.33
C ILE A 84 6.71 7.63 -8.51
N ASN A 85 7.69 8.45 -8.91
CA ASN A 85 8.60 8.18 -10.01
C ASN A 85 9.96 7.62 -9.52
N CYS A 86 9.96 6.42 -8.95
CA CYS A 86 11.18 5.73 -8.50
C CYS A 86 11.60 4.59 -9.43
N THR A 87 12.88 4.20 -9.35
CA THR A 87 13.45 3.05 -10.04
C THR A 87 13.64 1.85 -9.10
N GLY A 88 13.79 0.64 -9.65
CA GLY A 88 14.08 -0.54 -8.84
C GLY A 88 15.43 -0.43 -8.13
N LYS A 89 16.40 0.24 -8.78
CA LYS A 89 17.68 0.58 -8.18
C LYS A 89 17.52 1.57 -7.02
N GLY A 90 16.74 2.63 -7.18
CA GLY A 90 16.49 3.62 -6.14
C GLY A 90 15.84 3.02 -4.89
N VAL A 91 14.89 2.10 -5.08
CA VAL A 91 14.28 1.32 -3.99
C VAL A 91 15.34 0.49 -3.25
N LEU A 92 16.24 -0.20 -3.97
CA LEU A 92 17.31 -0.96 -3.34
C LEU A 92 18.28 -0.06 -2.56
N GLU A 93 18.69 1.06 -3.15
CA GLU A 93 19.58 2.04 -2.50
C GLU A 93 18.93 2.60 -1.24
N PHE A 94 17.64 2.92 -1.28
CA PHE A 94 16.85 3.33 -0.12
C PHE A 94 16.89 2.28 1.00
N LEU A 95 16.63 1.00 0.69
CA LEU A 95 16.69 -0.08 1.68
C LEU A 95 18.09 -0.25 2.30
N ASN A 96 19.13 -0.14 1.47
CA ASN A 96 20.53 -0.28 1.90
C ASN A 96 21.03 0.92 2.71
N ALA A 97 20.52 2.12 2.45
CA ALA A 97 20.92 3.35 3.13
C ALA A 97 20.22 3.58 4.48
N GLN A 98 19.22 2.76 4.85
CA GLN A 98 18.54 2.89 6.14
C GLN A 98 19.51 2.92 7.34
N SER A 99 19.21 3.77 8.31
CA SER A 99 20.04 3.94 9.51
C SER A 99 20.21 2.62 10.28
N LYS A 100 21.41 2.37 10.78
CA LYS A 100 21.71 1.23 11.68
C LYS A 100 21.36 1.54 13.15
N GLU A 101 21.06 2.80 13.48
CA GLU A 101 20.74 3.23 14.85
C GLU A 101 19.37 2.70 15.30
N PHE A 102 18.43 2.53 14.37
CA PHE A 102 17.15 1.91 14.64
C PHE A 102 17.19 0.42 14.28
N THR A 103 16.91 -0.42 15.29
CA THR A 103 16.96 -1.89 15.21
C THR A 103 15.58 -2.54 15.23
N GLY A 104 14.51 -1.73 15.30
CA GLY A 104 13.13 -2.20 15.24
C GLY A 104 12.68 -2.52 13.81
N ASN A 105 11.41 -2.90 13.69
CA ASN A 105 10.76 -3.22 12.43
C ASN A 105 10.54 -1.96 11.58
N ARG A 106 10.74 -2.09 10.26
CA ARG A 106 10.38 -1.05 9.29
C ARG A 106 9.38 -1.56 8.27
N THR A 107 8.38 -0.76 7.96
CA THR A 107 7.34 -1.03 6.97
C THR A 107 7.38 0.07 5.92
N PHE A 108 7.54 -0.32 4.67
CA PHE A 108 7.61 0.61 3.55
C PHE A 108 6.61 0.18 2.50
N GLU A 109 5.65 1.03 2.22
CA GLU A 109 4.65 0.86 1.17
C GLU A 109 4.86 1.96 0.14
N ILE A 110 5.13 1.56 -1.10
CA ILE A 110 5.42 2.48 -2.20
C ILE A 110 4.58 2.05 -3.38
N THR A 111 3.66 2.91 -3.79
CA THR A 111 2.90 2.68 -5.00
C THR A 111 3.70 3.16 -6.22
N VAL A 112 3.62 2.41 -7.32
CA VAL A 112 4.38 2.66 -8.56
C VAL A 112 3.46 2.54 -9.77
N GLY A 113 3.73 3.37 -10.78
CA GLY A 113 2.97 3.40 -12.04
C GLY A 113 1.73 4.28 -11.94
N GLY A 114 0.93 4.38 -12.98
CA GLY A 114 -0.18 5.32 -13.00
C GLY A 114 -1.17 5.06 -14.12
N SER A 115 -2.27 5.80 -14.11
CA SER A 115 -3.25 5.77 -15.21
C SER A 115 -2.67 6.11 -16.60
N PRO A 116 -1.77 7.11 -16.75
CA PRO A 116 -1.20 7.44 -18.06
C PRO A 116 -0.54 6.24 -18.72
N VAL A 117 -0.75 6.08 -20.04
CA VAL A 117 -0.29 4.91 -20.81
C VAL A 117 1.20 4.62 -20.60
N ASP A 118 2.03 5.67 -20.60
CA ASP A 118 3.49 5.55 -20.44
C ASP A 118 3.91 5.12 -19.03
N SER A 119 3.01 5.18 -18.04
CA SER A 119 3.25 4.81 -16.64
C SER A 119 2.63 3.47 -16.23
N ARG A 120 1.87 2.81 -17.10
CA ARG A 120 1.15 1.56 -16.75
C ARG A 120 2.07 0.38 -16.50
N LEU A 121 3.17 0.31 -17.25
CA LEU A 121 4.13 -0.80 -17.13
C LEU A 121 5.28 -0.50 -16.15
N THR A 122 5.37 0.73 -15.63
CA THR A 122 6.48 1.16 -14.75
C THR A 122 6.64 0.27 -13.53
N PHE A 123 5.54 -0.21 -12.93
CA PHE A 123 5.61 -1.16 -11.81
C PHE A 123 6.42 -2.42 -12.16
N TYR A 124 6.15 -3.01 -13.32
CA TYR A 124 6.81 -4.24 -13.78
C TYR A 124 8.30 -4.00 -14.05
N ASP A 125 8.63 -2.85 -14.64
CA ASP A 125 10.02 -2.46 -14.87
C ASP A 125 10.78 -2.27 -13.54
N VAL A 126 10.17 -1.58 -12.57
CA VAL A 126 10.74 -1.36 -11.23
C VAL A 126 10.96 -2.66 -10.48
N VAL A 127 9.99 -3.58 -10.48
CA VAL A 127 10.13 -4.89 -9.82
C VAL A 127 11.22 -5.73 -10.48
N LYS A 128 11.25 -5.79 -11.82
CA LYS A 128 12.28 -6.52 -12.56
C LYS A 128 13.67 -5.94 -12.30
N GLU A 129 13.82 -4.62 -12.36
CA GLU A 129 15.08 -3.94 -12.08
C GLU A 129 15.54 -4.19 -10.64
N LEU A 130 14.65 -4.06 -9.65
CA LEU A 130 14.95 -4.35 -8.24
C LEU A 130 15.48 -5.77 -8.08
N LEU A 131 14.83 -6.76 -8.67
CA LEU A 131 15.26 -8.16 -8.58
C LEU A 131 16.58 -8.42 -9.31
N VAL A 132 16.84 -7.76 -10.45
CA VAL A 132 18.16 -7.81 -11.11
C VAL A 132 19.24 -7.24 -10.19
N GLN A 133 19.01 -6.05 -9.63
CA GLN A 133 19.98 -5.41 -8.73
C GLN A 133 20.24 -6.25 -7.48
N LEU A 134 19.20 -6.87 -6.91
CA LEU A 134 19.34 -7.83 -5.84
C LEU A 134 20.15 -9.05 -6.29
N ALA A 135 19.85 -9.66 -7.43
CA ALA A 135 20.55 -10.84 -7.93
C ALA A 135 22.01 -10.58 -8.38
N GLU A 136 22.42 -9.33 -8.52
CA GLU A 136 23.78 -8.93 -8.90
C GLU A 136 24.57 -8.30 -7.74
N ALA A 137 23.91 -7.97 -6.63
CA ALA A 137 24.55 -7.38 -5.46
C ALA A 137 25.60 -8.34 -4.87
N SER A 138 26.79 -7.82 -4.58
CA SER A 138 27.83 -8.56 -3.86
C SER A 138 27.68 -8.43 -2.33
N ASP A 139 27.09 -7.33 -1.88
CA ASP A 139 26.79 -7.04 -0.48
C ASP A 139 25.39 -6.43 -0.41
N LEU A 140 24.62 -6.84 0.60
CA LEU A 140 23.23 -6.43 0.76
C LEU A 140 22.97 -6.04 2.22
N PRO A 141 23.37 -4.82 2.63
CA PRO A 141 23.19 -4.33 4.00
C PRO A 141 21.77 -4.50 4.54
N CYS A 142 20.74 -4.30 3.70
CA CYS A 142 19.36 -4.44 4.12
C CYS A 142 18.98 -5.87 4.52
N ALA A 143 19.65 -6.92 4.01
CA ALA A 143 19.29 -8.32 4.25
C ALA A 143 19.43 -8.77 5.72
N SER A 144 20.19 -8.02 6.53
CA SER A 144 20.36 -8.23 7.97
C SER A 144 19.48 -7.34 8.84
N ARG A 145 18.71 -6.42 8.24
CA ARG A 145 17.83 -5.48 8.93
C ARG A 145 16.41 -6.01 8.95
N LYS A 146 15.61 -5.53 9.91
CA LYS A 146 14.18 -5.84 10.01
C LYS A 146 13.40 -4.89 9.12
N PHE A 147 12.94 -5.37 7.99
CA PHE A 147 12.07 -4.58 7.11
C PHE A 147 11.06 -5.45 6.37
N ALA A 148 9.97 -4.80 5.98
CA ALA A 148 9.03 -5.26 4.96
C ALA A 148 8.79 -4.11 3.97
N LEU A 149 9.02 -4.39 2.70
CA LEU A 149 8.71 -3.53 1.56
C LEU A 149 7.53 -4.12 0.81
N ARG A 150 6.52 -3.29 0.53
CA ARG A 150 5.43 -3.57 -0.39
C ARG A 150 5.48 -2.55 -1.51
N LEU A 151 5.68 -3.05 -2.72
CA LEU A 151 5.49 -2.28 -3.94
C LEU A 151 4.08 -2.58 -4.43
N GLU A 152 3.26 -1.54 -4.49
CA GLU A 152 1.89 -1.64 -4.99
C GLU A 152 1.85 -1.17 -6.45
N ASN A 153 1.23 -1.97 -7.33
CA ASN A 153 1.06 -1.58 -8.72
C ASN A 153 -0.15 -0.69 -8.84
N TRP A 154 0.00 0.62 -9.03
CA TRP A 154 -1.14 1.53 -9.18
C TRP A 154 -2.22 1.01 -10.14
N SER A 155 -1.77 0.43 -11.26
CA SER A 155 -2.64 -0.01 -12.34
C SER A 155 -3.47 -1.25 -11.98
N TYR A 156 -3.31 -1.82 -10.79
CA TYR A 156 -4.01 -3.06 -10.41
C TYR A 156 -5.53 -2.91 -10.36
N ASN A 157 -6.02 -1.74 -9.93
CA ASN A 157 -7.45 -1.41 -9.92
C ASN A 157 -7.96 -0.85 -11.26
N SER A 158 -7.09 -0.74 -12.26
CA SER A 158 -7.50 -0.23 -13.58
C SER A 158 -8.08 -1.36 -14.42
N ARG A 159 -8.90 -1.02 -15.42
CA ARG A 159 -9.39 -1.99 -16.43
C ARG A 159 -8.28 -2.51 -17.36
N PHE A 160 -7.04 -2.06 -17.20
CA PHE A 160 -5.92 -2.43 -18.07
C PHE A 160 -5.36 -3.80 -17.70
N SER A 161 -5.61 -4.83 -18.50
CA SER A 161 -4.90 -6.12 -18.40
C SER A 161 -3.67 -6.11 -19.30
N VAL A 162 -2.60 -6.79 -18.86
CA VAL A 162 -1.45 -7.03 -19.72
C VAL A 162 -1.76 -8.10 -20.77
N ASP A 163 -1.03 -8.07 -21.89
CA ASP A 163 -1.14 -9.11 -22.92
C ASP A 163 -0.74 -10.49 -22.34
N PRO A 164 -1.50 -11.57 -22.59
CA PRO A 164 -1.20 -12.89 -22.04
C PRO A 164 0.18 -13.44 -22.44
N ALA A 165 0.60 -13.26 -23.69
CA ALA A 165 1.91 -13.76 -24.13
C ALA A 165 3.05 -12.94 -23.48
N TRP A 166 2.84 -11.64 -23.30
CA TRP A 166 3.75 -10.79 -22.53
C TRP A 166 3.81 -11.21 -21.06
N SER A 167 2.66 -11.49 -20.43
CA SER A 167 2.59 -11.84 -19.00
C SER A 167 3.29 -13.17 -18.71
N GLU A 168 3.10 -14.19 -19.56
CA GLU A 168 3.84 -15.46 -19.47
C GLU A 168 5.37 -15.24 -19.57
N ALA A 169 5.81 -14.41 -20.52
CA ALA A 169 7.21 -14.12 -20.69
C ALA A 169 7.79 -13.36 -19.48
N TYR A 170 7.07 -12.36 -18.99
CA TYR A 170 7.45 -11.60 -17.81
C TYR A 170 7.50 -12.50 -16.57
N PHE A 171 6.48 -13.34 -16.35
CA PHE A 171 6.38 -14.21 -15.19
C PHE A 171 7.50 -15.25 -15.13
N ARG A 172 7.89 -15.81 -16.28
CA ARG A 172 9.04 -16.72 -16.38
C ARG A 172 10.35 -16.02 -16.01
N ASP A 173 10.57 -14.81 -16.51
CA ASP A 173 11.75 -14.00 -16.17
C ASP A 173 11.76 -13.65 -14.69
N LEU A 174 10.61 -13.22 -14.15
CA LEU A 174 10.41 -12.86 -12.75
C LEU A 174 10.75 -14.04 -11.84
N ASN A 175 10.17 -15.22 -12.08
CA ASN A 175 10.45 -16.43 -11.31
C ASN A 175 11.94 -16.81 -11.34
N THR A 176 12.59 -16.65 -12.49
CA THR A 176 14.03 -16.91 -12.62
C THR A 176 14.83 -15.96 -11.71
N LEU A 177 14.51 -14.67 -11.73
CA LEU A 177 15.18 -13.67 -10.89
C LEU A 177 14.89 -13.89 -9.39
N MET A 178 13.62 -14.13 -9.04
CA MET A 178 13.19 -14.39 -7.67
C MET A 178 13.96 -15.57 -7.06
N ASN A 179 14.06 -16.69 -7.79
CA ASN A 179 14.84 -17.85 -7.36
C ASN A 179 16.33 -17.51 -7.17
N ARG A 180 16.94 -16.74 -8.07
CA ARG A 180 18.33 -16.29 -7.92
C ARG A 180 18.51 -15.44 -6.66
N VAL A 181 17.60 -14.51 -6.37
CA VAL A 181 17.65 -13.69 -5.15
C VAL A 181 17.47 -14.56 -3.90
N LYS A 182 16.57 -15.55 -3.93
CA LYS A 182 16.36 -16.51 -2.83
C LYS A 182 17.62 -17.33 -2.55
N ASP A 183 18.29 -17.81 -3.60
CA ASP A 183 19.52 -18.61 -3.49
C ASP A 183 20.68 -17.78 -2.92
N MET A 184 20.79 -16.51 -3.34
CA MET A 184 21.85 -15.62 -2.84
C MET A 184 21.57 -15.07 -1.44
N TYR A 185 20.32 -14.77 -1.13
CA TYR A 185 19.90 -14.17 0.13
C TYR A 185 18.76 -14.97 0.78
N PRO A 186 19.08 -16.11 1.43
CA PRO A 186 18.08 -16.93 2.10
C PRO A 186 17.39 -16.24 3.29
N SER A 187 17.88 -15.07 3.73
CA SER A 187 17.24 -14.24 4.76
C SER A 187 16.17 -13.31 4.20
N LEU A 188 16.02 -13.22 2.87
CA LEU A 188 14.96 -12.46 2.23
C LEU A 188 13.83 -13.39 1.80
N ARG A 189 12.62 -12.86 1.85
CA ARG A 189 11.39 -13.46 1.40
C ARG A 189 10.75 -12.56 0.38
N GLN A 190 10.13 -13.18 -0.62
CA GLN A 190 9.52 -12.48 -1.74
C GLN A 190 8.08 -12.93 -1.87
N HIS A 191 7.20 -12.00 -2.20
CA HIS A 191 5.77 -12.26 -2.35
C HIS A 191 5.27 -11.57 -3.62
N VAL A 192 4.36 -12.22 -4.35
CA VAL A 192 3.70 -11.65 -5.53
C VAL A 192 2.22 -11.98 -5.46
N VAL A 193 1.37 -10.97 -5.62
CA VAL A 193 -0.08 -11.16 -5.78
C VAL A 193 -0.45 -10.94 -7.23
N THR A 194 -0.96 -11.97 -7.89
CA THR A 194 -1.49 -11.89 -9.25
C THR A 194 -3.01 -11.79 -9.25
N MET A 195 -3.57 -11.32 -10.37
CA MET A 195 -5.00 -11.39 -10.68
C MET A 195 -5.22 -12.28 -11.91
N ASP A 196 -6.35 -12.98 -11.93
CA ASP A 196 -6.81 -13.88 -13.00
C ASP A 196 -5.72 -14.82 -13.52
N ARG A 197 -4.99 -15.49 -12.63
CA ARG A 197 -3.88 -16.34 -13.05
C ARG A 197 -4.40 -17.58 -13.76
N SER A 198 -3.87 -17.82 -14.95
CA SER A 198 -4.10 -19.03 -15.72
C SER A 198 -2.77 -19.68 -16.07
N GLY A 199 -2.38 -20.67 -15.28
CA GLY A 199 -1.06 -21.30 -15.40
C GLY A 199 0.07 -20.32 -15.10
N ASP A 200 0.89 -20.02 -16.11
CA ASP A 200 2.01 -19.07 -16.04
C ASP A 200 1.64 -17.66 -16.54
N SER A 201 0.40 -17.45 -16.97
CA SER A 201 -0.14 -16.15 -17.39
C SER A 201 -0.93 -15.50 -16.25
N PHE A 202 -0.91 -14.17 -16.19
CA PHE A 202 -1.76 -13.36 -15.30
C PHE A 202 -2.37 -12.17 -16.07
N SER A 203 -3.48 -11.62 -15.57
CA SER A 203 -4.03 -10.36 -16.11
C SER A 203 -3.31 -9.15 -15.56
N ARG A 204 -2.97 -9.16 -14.26
CA ARG A 204 -2.23 -8.12 -13.54
C ARG A 204 -1.41 -8.69 -12.38
N ILE A 205 -0.46 -7.90 -11.88
CA ILE A 205 0.14 -8.09 -10.56
C ILE A 205 -0.34 -6.93 -9.70
N ALA A 206 -0.95 -7.22 -8.55
CA ALA A 206 -1.41 -6.19 -7.61
C ALA A 206 -0.26 -5.62 -6.79
N GLU A 207 0.62 -6.49 -6.32
CA GLU A 207 1.72 -6.10 -5.46
C GLU A 207 2.90 -7.07 -5.52
N PHE A 208 4.06 -6.53 -5.15
CA PHE A 208 5.29 -7.27 -4.89
C PHE A 208 5.77 -6.96 -3.48
N GLY A 209 5.94 -8.00 -2.67
CA GLY A 209 6.50 -7.93 -1.32
C GLY A 209 7.95 -8.38 -1.26
N LEU A 210 8.78 -7.67 -0.50
CA LEU A 210 10.15 -8.06 -0.15
C LEU A 210 10.38 -7.81 1.33
N TYR A 211 10.68 -8.86 2.09
CA TYR A 211 10.83 -8.73 3.54
C TYR A 211 11.94 -9.62 4.09
N SER A 212 12.53 -9.19 5.20
CA SER A 212 13.54 -9.96 5.90
C SER A 212 12.89 -11.00 6.82
N VAL A 213 13.48 -12.19 6.96
CA VAL A 213 13.10 -13.18 7.99
C VAL A 213 13.30 -12.69 9.42
N HIS A 214 14.00 -11.57 9.60
CA HIS A 214 14.23 -10.94 10.91
C HIS A 214 13.07 -10.04 11.35
N MET A 215 12.14 -9.76 10.44
CA MET A 215 10.92 -9.01 10.71
C MET A 215 9.99 -9.83 11.61
N GLN A 216 9.25 -9.15 12.48
CA GLN A 216 8.18 -9.80 13.24
C GLN A 216 7.11 -10.34 12.29
N ARG A 217 6.71 -11.60 12.52
CA ARG A 217 5.76 -12.31 11.66
C ARG A 217 4.43 -11.58 11.59
N GLU A 218 4.00 -11.02 12.71
CA GLU A 218 2.72 -10.36 12.89
C GLU A 218 2.52 -9.13 11.98
N ILE A 219 3.61 -8.55 11.47
CA ILE A 219 3.55 -7.32 10.64
C ILE A 219 3.35 -7.65 9.16
N TYR A 220 3.83 -8.81 8.71
CA TYR A 220 3.59 -9.29 7.36
C TYR A 220 2.59 -10.45 7.31
N CYS A 221 2.13 -10.97 8.46
CA CYS A 221 1.14 -12.04 8.47
C CYS A 221 -0.20 -11.56 7.90
N CYS A 222 -0.54 -10.28 8.02
CA CYS A 222 -1.69 -9.70 7.32
C CYS A 222 -1.52 -9.56 5.80
N TRP A 223 -0.30 -9.76 5.29
CA TRP A 223 -0.05 -10.05 3.87
C TRP A 223 -0.13 -11.56 3.58
N GLU A 224 0.12 -12.40 4.58
CA GLU A 224 -0.06 -13.87 4.54
C GLU A 224 -1.51 -14.32 4.84
N ASP A 225 -2.40 -13.46 5.37
CA ASP A 225 -3.79 -13.77 5.77
C ASP A 225 -4.71 -14.13 4.58
N TRP A 226 -4.15 -14.28 3.38
CA TRP A 226 -4.81 -14.75 2.16
C TRP A 226 -4.46 -16.21 1.80
N GLU A 227 -3.62 -16.92 2.57
CA GLU A 227 -3.43 -18.38 2.49
C GLU A 227 -3.30 -19.05 3.87
N GLU A 228 -3.87 -20.26 4.00
CA GLU A 228 -3.75 -21.12 5.18
C GLU A 228 -2.28 -21.44 5.53
N GLU A 229 -1.97 -21.34 6.82
CA GLU A 229 -0.64 -21.53 7.39
C GLU A 229 0.07 -22.82 6.97
N GLY A 230 1.39 -22.72 6.72
CA GLY A 230 2.31 -23.81 7.03
C GLY A 230 3.47 -24.09 6.07
N LYS A 231 3.66 -23.33 4.97
CA LYS A 231 4.64 -23.70 3.93
C LYS A 231 5.51 -22.58 3.33
N ASN A 232 5.76 -21.47 4.02
CA ASN A 232 6.54 -20.37 3.40
C ASN A 232 8.06 -20.65 3.36
N GLU A 233 8.53 -21.32 2.30
CA GLU A 233 9.95 -21.33 1.94
C GLU A 233 10.27 -20.32 0.82
N GLY A 234 10.69 -19.12 1.22
CA GLY A 234 11.50 -18.22 0.40
C GLY A 234 10.74 -17.31 -0.57
N ILE A 235 9.78 -17.86 -1.31
CA ILE A 235 9.00 -17.17 -2.35
C ILE A 235 7.54 -17.65 -2.26
N THR A 236 6.61 -16.70 -2.26
CA THR A 236 5.17 -16.98 -2.27
C THR A 236 4.53 -16.25 -3.44
N ILE A 237 3.68 -16.93 -4.21
CA ILE A 237 2.90 -16.33 -5.28
C ILE A 237 1.45 -16.74 -5.06
N VAL A 238 0.60 -15.74 -4.86
CA VAL A 238 -0.82 -15.93 -4.60
C VAL A 238 -1.60 -15.38 -5.78
N ASP A 239 -2.63 -16.11 -6.19
CA ASP A 239 -3.60 -15.60 -7.14
C ASP A 239 -4.85 -15.14 -6.41
N ARG A 240 -5.28 -13.92 -6.69
CA ARG A 240 -6.48 -13.34 -6.13
C ARG A 240 -7.52 -13.27 -7.24
N GLU A 241 -8.59 -14.05 -7.09
CA GLU A 241 -9.82 -13.83 -7.85
C GLU A 241 -10.44 -12.54 -7.30
N ASP A 242 -10.65 -11.54 -8.15
CA ASP A 242 -11.12 -10.22 -7.70
C ASP A 242 -12.53 -10.31 -7.09
N LEU A 243 -12.68 -9.72 -5.89
CA LEU A 243 -13.95 -9.36 -5.25
C LEU A 243 -14.56 -8.11 -5.91
N LEU A 244 -14.62 -8.11 -7.24
CA LEU A 244 -15.37 -7.14 -8.02
C LEU A 244 -16.56 -7.86 -8.67
N ASP A 245 -17.34 -8.57 -7.84
CA ASP A 245 -18.75 -8.76 -8.14
C ASP A 245 -19.41 -7.38 -8.05
N ASP A 246 -19.33 -6.63 -9.15
CA ASP A 246 -20.18 -5.50 -9.44
C ASP A 246 -21.57 -6.05 -9.79
N ASP A 247 -22.24 -6.62 -8.78
CA ASP A 247 -23.66 -6.95 -8.85
C ASP A 247 -24.34 -6.36 -7.62
N ARG A 248 -24.62 -5.06 -7.70
CA ARG A 248 -25.63 -4.39 -6.89
C ARG A 248 -27.01 -4.95 -7.25
N ASN A 249 -27.28 -6.20 -6.88
CA ASN A 249 -28.62 -6.66 -6.60
C ASN A 249 -28.89 -6.41 -5.12
N ILE A 250 -29.44 -5.22 -4.87
CA ILE A 250 -30.17 -4.92 -3.65
C ILE A 250 -31.42 -5.79 -3.69
N GLU A 251 -31.45 -6.91 -2.98
CA GLU A 251 -32.67 -7.45 -2.38
C GLU A 251 -32.34 -8.04 -1.00
N ASP A 252 -33.19 -7.68 -0.04
CA ASP A 252 -33.09 -7.89 1.40
C ASP A 252 -32.92 -9.36 1.82
N ASP A 253 -32.16 -9.62 2.89
CA ASP A 253 -32.76 -10.28 4.06
C ASP A 253 -31.92 -10.15 5.35
N VAL A 254 -32.63 -9.95 6.46
CA VAL A 254 -32.13 -9.70 7.82
C VAL A 254 -32.03 -11.01 8.61
N SER A 255 -30.91 -11.24 9.30
CA SER A 255 -30.76 -11.89 10.63
C SER A 255 -29.30 -12.36 10.77
N GLY A 256 -28.57 -12.33 11.88
CA GLY A 256 -28.79 -11.99 13.28
C GLY A 256 -27.62 -12.62 14.07
N TYR A 257 -27.15 -11.92 15.11
CA TYR A 257 -26.26 -12.36 16.22
C TYR A 257 -24.74 -12.46 16.01
N GLU A 258 -24.06 -11.47 16.62
CA GLU A 258 -22.97 -11.53 17.63
C GLU A 258 -21.81 -12.52 17.45
N ASP A 259 -20.58 -12.00 17.42
CA ASP A 259 -19.62 -12.28 18.50
C ASP A 259 -18.51 -11.22 18.61
N GLU A 260 -18.16 -10.90 19.84
CA GLU A 260 -17.21 -9.87 20.27
C GLU A 260 -15.77 -10.41 20.29
N ASN A 261 -14.78 -9.57 19.90
CA ASN A 261 -13.48 -9.58 20.58
C ASN A 261 -12.70 -8.29 20.32
N TRP A 262 -12.73 -7.41 21.33
CA TRP A 262 -11.93 -6.19 21.46
C TRP A 262 -10.80 -6.40 22.46
N TYR A 263 -9.58 -5.95 22.13
CA TYR A 263 -8.48 -5.61 23.06
C TYR A 263 -7.53 -4.69 22.27
N LEU A 264 -7.03 -3.52 22.69
CA LEU A 264 -6.86 -2.82 23.97
C LEU A 264 -6.85 -1.30 23.66
N ASP A 265 -7.61 -0.46 24.35
CA ASP A 265 -7.42 0.07 25.72
C ASP A 265 -6.62 1.40 25.74
N GLY A 266 -7.19 2.39 26.40
CA GLY A 266 -6.76 3.79 26.40
C GLY A 266 -7.74 4.74 27.09
N ASP A 267 -8.15 4.39 28.32
CA ASP A 267 -8.47 5.27 29.45
C ASP A 267 -9.50 6.42 29.30
N PHE A 268 -10.75 6.07 29.60
CA PHE A 268 -11.63 6.60 30.65
C PHE A 268 -11.21 7.88 31.42
N TYR A 269 -12.05 8.92 31.40
CA TYR A 269 -12.60 9.52 32.63
C TYR A 269 -13.92 10.26 32.36
N ASP A 270 -14.91 9.89 33.17
CA ASP A 270 -16.32 10.24 33.10
C ASP A 270 -16.65 11.58 33.74
N GLY A 271 -17.83 12.08 33.37
CA GLY A 271 -18.58 13.06 34.15
C GLY A 271 -20.05 12.98 33.76
N GLU A 272 -20.76 11.98 34.31
CA GLU A 272 -22.21 11.88 34.23
C GLU A 272 -22.93 13.11 34.81
N GLY A 273 -24.12 13.37 34.29
CA GLY A 273 -25.06 14.34 34.81
C GLY A 273 -26.41 14.18 34.12
N GLU A 274 -27.18 13.21 34.61
CA GLU A 274 -28.55 12.89 34.20
C GLU A 274 -29.50 14.09 34.14
N SER A 275 -30.50 14.03 33.27
CA SER A 275 -31.88 13.70 33.67
C SER A 275 -32.90 14.11 32.61
N ASP A 276 -33.84 13.21 32.41
CA ASP A 276 -35.06 13.33 31.62
C ASP A 276 -35.87 14.57 31.98
N ILE A 277 -36.59 15.13 31.01
CA ILE A 277 -37.96 15.62 31.18
C ILE A 277 -38.64 15.62 29.81
N ASP A 278 -39.55 14.66 29.66
CA ASP A 278 -40.71 14.76 28.79
C ASP A 278 -41.55 15.98 29.19
N SER A 279 -41.91 16.81 28.22
CA SER A 279 -43.22 17.46 28.24
C SER A 279 -43.61 17.86 26.83
N GLU A 280 -44.38 16.99 26.18
CA GLU A 280 -45.42 17.40 25.24
C GLU A 280 -46.28 18.49 25.89
N TYR A 281 -46.50 19.61 25.21
CA TYR A 281 -47.76 20.34 25.30
C TYR A 281 -47.93 21.38 24.19
N PHE A 282 -49.04 21.20 23.46
CA PHE A 282 -49.84 22.15 22.70
C PHE A 282 -49.45 22.56 21.26
N GLU A 283 -50.12 21.88 20.33
CA GLU A 283 -50.79 22.46 19.15
C GLU A 283 -51.47 23.81 19.47
N ASP A 284 -51.29 24.84 18.64
CA ASP A 284 -52.30 25.28 17.64
C ASP A 284 -51.91 26.61 16.97
N ASP A 285 -52.05 26.62 15.65
CA ASP A 285 -52.41 27.71 14.72
C ASP A 285 -51.90 29.16 14.93
N SER A 286 -51.20 29.68 13.92
CA SER A 286 -51.79 30.66 12.98
C SER A 286 -50.81 31.18 11.92
N ASP A 287 -51.33 31.25 10.71
CA ASP A 287 -50.83 31.91 9.50
C ASP A 287 -50.18 33.30 9.72
N PHE A 288 -49.13 33.63 8.96
CA PHE A 288 -49.23 34.68 7.93
C PHE A 288 -47.96 34.81 7.07
N GLU A 289 -48.17 34.91 5.76
CA GLU A 289 -47.21 35.28 4.72
C GLU A 289 -46.69 36.72 4.88
N MET A 290 -45.37 36.91 4.75
CA MET A 290 -44.67 37.77 3.75
C MET A 290 -43.17 37.83 4.06
#